data_AF-A0A2J0HQ22-F1
#
_entry.id   AF-A0A2J0HQ22-F1
#
_cell.length_a   1.000
_cell.length_b   1.000
_cell.length_c   1.000
_cell.angle_alpha   90.00
_cell.angle_beta   90.00
_cell.angle_gamma   90.00
#
_symmetry.space_group_name_H-M   'P 1'
#
loop_
_entity.id
_entity.type
_entity.pdbx_description
1 polymer ?
#
loop_
_entity_poly.entity_id
_entity_poly.type
_entity_poly.pdbx_seq_one_letter_code
_entity_poly.pdbx_strand_id
1 'polypeptide(L)'
;MSNLEFIKQTKMKLFGYAIGDIIRATRGNSLMGSFVQCFCFVGYIAEIARIIKPGEMAGDKICYKNFIEKYLSQYDSGKVYAIRCGLVHTYGYANSMNEAKITGYSFQHKNPENHRRYENNVYHLNLSNFIFDIIKATYDFFKELESKSEEDLFDYRQRIKATLTVNTETGPRISMNYAGVDSILSVMDSSNIEWKMLEDNIYQLCLKA
;
A
#
# COMPACT_ATOMS: atom_id res chain seq x y z
N MET A 1 24.69 -11.74 -1.81
CA MET A 1 23.85 -10.55 -1.58
C MET A 1 23.46 -10.50 -0.11
N SER A 2 23.77 -9.40 0.60
CA SER A 2 23.39 -9.19 2.01
C SER A 2 21.87 -9.06 2.18
N ASN A 3 21.37 -9.10 3.42
CA ASN A 3 19.94 -8.89 3.65
C ASN A 3 19.56 -7.44 3.32
N LEU A 4 20.38 -6.46 3.69
CA LEU A 4 20.14 -5.06 3.34
C LEU A 4 20.03 -4.83 1.83
N GLU A 5 20.94 -5.42 1.04
CA GLU A 5 20.91 -5.29 -0.43
C GLU A 5 19.65 -5.93 -1.01
N PHE A 6 19.22 -7.08 -0.48
CA PHE A 6 17.95 -7.70 -0.86
C PHE A 6 16.74 -6.81 -0.54
N ILE A 7 16.72 -6.16 0.62
CA ILE A 7 15.65 -5.23 1.02
C ILE A 7 15.59 -4.02 0.08
N LYS A 8 16.74 -3.42 -0.24
CA LYS A 8 16.82 -2.29 -1.20
C LYS A 8 16.31 -2.67 -2.58
N GLN A 9 16.69 -3.83 -3.09
CA GLN A 9 16.16 -4.33 -4.37
C GLN A 9 14.66 -4.61 -4.31
N THR A 10 14.17 -5.13 -3.19
CA THR A 10 12.72 -5.35 -2.99
C THR A 10 11.96 -4.04 -3.00
N LYS A 11 12.44 -3.02 -2.28
CA LYS A 11 11.88 -1.67 -2.29
C LYS A 11 11.76 -1.15 -3.72
N MET A 12 12.86 -1.14 -4.49
CA MET A 12 12.86 -0.69 -5.88
C MET A 12 11.83 -1.44 -6.73
N LYS A 13 11.71 -2.76 -6.57
CA LYS A 13 10.72 -3.57 -7.28
C LYS A 13 9.30 -3.19 -6.93
N LEU A 14 8.97 -3.03 -5.65
CA LEU A 14 7.62 -2.68 -5.24
C LEU A 14 7.22 -1.27 -5.69
N PHE A 15 8.17 -0.34 -5.72
CA PHE A 15 7.96 0.99 -6.32
C PHE A 15 7.77 0.92 -7.84
N GLY A 16 8.65 0.21 -8.57
CA GLY A 16 8.56 0.12 -10.03
C GLY A 16 7.34 -0.68 -10.54
N TYR A 17 6.98 -1.76 -9.84
CA TYR A 17 5.86 -2.63 -10.21
C TYR A 17 4.56 -2.22 -9.58
N ALA A 18 4.39 -2.46 -8.29
CA ALA A 18 3.07 -2.37 -7.67
C ALA A 18 2.58 -0.92 -7.62
N ILE A 19 3.43 0.00 -7.17
CA ILE A 19 3.10 1.44 -7.20
C ILE A 19 3.07 1.96 -8.64
N GLY A 20 3.99 1.51 -9.49
CA GLY A 20 3.96 1.82 -10.92
C GLY A 20 2.66 1.37 -11.61
N ASP A 21 2.09 0.22 -11.23
CA ASP A 21 0.82 -0.29 -11.76
C ASP A 21 -0.36 0.57 -11.29
N ILE A 22 -0.36 1.00 -10.02
CA ILE A 22 -1.35 1.96 -9.50
C ILE A 22 -1.31 3.24 -10.35
N ILE A 23 -0.11 3.77 -10.62
CA ILE A 23 0.07 4.97 -11.43
C ILE A 23 -0.37 4.75 -12.89
N ARG A 24 0.00 3.61 -13.49
CA ARG A 24 -0.42 3.25 -14.86
C ARG A 24 -1.92 3.06 -14.97
N ALA A 25 -2.57 2.43 -13.99
CA ALA A 25 -4.01 2.25 -13.93
C ALA A 25 -4.72 3.61 -13.85
N THR A 26 -4.23 4.53 -13.02
CA THR A 26 -4.76 5.89 -12.94
C THR A 26 -4.60 6.62 -14.27
N ARG A 27 -3.41 6.54 -14.90
CA ARG A 27 -3.14 7.14 -16.22
C ARG A 27 -4.05 6.57 -17.32
N GLY A 28 -4.39 5.28 -17.23
CA GLY A 28 -5.33 4.60 -18.12
C GLY A 28 -6.80 4.82 -17.80
N ASN A 29 -7.13 5.78 -16.91
CA ASN A 29 -8.47 6.09 -16.43
C ASN A 29 -9.21 4.93 -15.73
N SER A 30 -8.47 3.95 -15.23
CA SER A 30 -9.02 2.85 -14.44
C SER A 30 -9.04 3.21 -12.95
N LEU A 31 -9.72 4.29 -12.58
CA LEU A 31 -9.67 4.90 -11.24
C LEU A 31 -10.09 3.94 -10.12
N MET A 32 -11.16 3.17 -10.32
CA MET A 32 -11.58 2.15 -9.35
C MET A 32 -10.54 1.02 -9.25
N GLY A 33 -9.94 0.64 -10.38
CA GLY A 33 -8.82 -0.32 -10.41
C GLY A 33 -7.63 0.18 -9.59
N SER A 34 -7.32 1.48 -9.66
CA SER A 34 -6.27 2.09 -8.82
C SER A 34 -6.61 2.01 -7.33
N PHE A 35 -7.86 2.28 -6.92
CA PHE A 35 -8.28 2.08 -5.52
C PHE A 35 -8.11 0.63 -5.07
N VAL A 36 -8.58 -0.34 -5.87
CA VAL A 36 -8.43 -1.77 -5.57
C VAL A 36 -6.96 -2.13 -5.41
N GLN A 37 -6.10 -1.70 -6.34
CA GLN A 37 -4.67 -1.95 -6.26
C GLN A 37 -4.03 -1.29 -5.02
N CYS A 38 -4.43 -0.09 -4.64
CA CYS A 38 -4.01 0.55 -3.39
C CYS A 38 -4.32 -0.32 -2.16
N PHE A 39 -5.56 -0.77 -2.00
CA PHE A 39 -5.95 -1.62 -0.86
C PHE A 39 -5.23 -2.98 -0.86
N CYS A 40 -5.08 -3.61 -2.03
CA CYS A 40 -4.33 -4.86 -2.17
C CYS A 40 -2.85 -4.67 -1.81
N PHE A 41 -2.25 -3.57 -2.26
CA PHE A 41 -0.84 -3.27 -2.00
C PHE A 41 -0.58 -2.98 -0.52
N VAL A 42 -1.46 -2.27 0.16
CA VAL A 42 -1.35 -2.10 1.63
C VAL A 42 -1.37 -3.46 2.33
N GLY A 43 -2.25 -4.38 1.95
CA GLY A 43 -2.27 -5.73 2.51
C GLY A 43 -0.99 -6.49 2.24
N TYR A 44 -0.45 -6.36 1.03
CA TYR A 44 0.82 -6.96 0.63
C TYR A 44 1.99 -6.48 1.50
N ILE A 45 2.11 -5.16 1.73
CA ILE A 45 3.18 -4.61 2.58
C ILE A 45 2.93 -4.95 4.05
N ALA A 46 1.67 -4.97 4.51
CA ALA A 46 1.33 -5.32 5.88
C ALA A 46 1.76 -6.75 6.23
N GLU A 47 1.63 -7.71 5.32
CA GLU A 47 2.11 -9.09 5.49
C GLU A 47 3.64 -9.18 5.55
N ILE A 48 4.35 -8.35 4.78
CA ILE A 48 5.81 -8.27 4.89
C ILE A 48 6.23 -7.64 6.22
N ALA A 49 5.54 -6.58 6.63
CA ALA A 49 5.81 -5.86 7.87
C ALA A 49 5.52 -6.73 9.10
N ARG A 50 4.43 -7.52 9.03
CA ARG A 50 3.94 -8.46 10.05
C ARG A 50 4.00 -7.88 11.46
N ILE A 51 3.46 -6.67 11.62
CA ILE A 51 3.46 -5.96 12.90
C ILE A 51 2.38 -6.58 13.78
N ILE A 52 2.80 -7.22 14.88
CA ILE A 52 1.93 -7.87 15.86
C ILE A 52 2.19 -7.23 17.22
N LYS A 53 1.14 -6.78 17.92
CA LYS A 53 1.28 -6.22 19.27
C LYS A 53 1.26 -7.34 20.33
N PRO A 54 1.78 -7.09 21.54
CA PRO A 54 1.75 -8.07 22.62
C PRO A 54 0.32 -8.59 22.88
N GLY A 55 0.17 -9.91 22.91
CA GLY A 55 -1.12 -10.58 23.13
C GLY A 55 -1.98 -10.79 21.87
N GLU A 56 -1.56 -10.31 20.70
CA GLU A 56 -2.25 -10.56 19.44
C GLU A 56 -1.73 -11.83 18.74
N MET A 57 -2.63 -12.52 18.04
CA MET A 57 -2.26 -13.60 17.13
C MET A 57 -2.12 -13.05 15.71
N ALA A 58 -1.08 -13.49 15.01
CA ALA A 58 -0.86 -13.09 13.62
C ALA A 58 -2.01 -13.53 12.71
N GLY A 59 -2.47 -12.61 11.87
CA GLY A 59 -3.48 -12.85 10.84
C GLY A 59 -3.69 -11.59 10.00
N ASP A 60 -4.20 -11.77 8.77
CA ASP A 60 -4.35 -10.69 7.77
C ASP A 60 -5.02 -9.44 8.34
N LYS A 61 -6.13 -9.58 9.07
CA LYS A 61 -6.82 -8.46 9.74
C LYS A 61 -5.93 -7.69 10.71
N ILE A 62 -5.14 -8.39 11.51
CA ILE A 62 -4.29 -7.79 12.54
C ILE A 62 -3.07 -7.12 11.89
N CYS A 63 -2.37 -7.84 11.02
CA CYS A 63 -1.23 -7.30 10.27
C CYS A 63 -1.63 -6.03 9.51
N TYR A 64 -2.75 -6.08 8.79
CA TYR A 64 -3.28 -4.95 8.03
C TYR A 64 -3.55 -3.74 8.92
N LYS A 65 -4.31 -3.92 10.01
CA LYS A 65 -4.67 -2.83 10.92
C LYS A 65 -3.44 -2.22 11.59
N ASN A 66 -2.54 -3.05 12.09
CA ASN A 66 -1.32 -2.58 12.74
C ASN A 66 -0.39 -1.85 11.75
N PHE A 67 -0.36 -2.24 10.48
CA PHE A 67 0.35 -1.49 9.44
C PHE A 67 -0.27 -0.11 9.22
N ILE A 68 -1.61 -0.04 9.10
CA ILE A 68 -2.31 1.25 8.97
C ILE A 68 -1.99 2.15 10.18
N GLU A 69 -2.10 1.63 11.40
CA GLU A 69 -1.88 2.43 12.61
C GLU A 69 -0.45 2.96 12.71
N LYS A 70 0.53 2.20 12.21
CA LYS A 70 1.93 2.62 12.26
C LYS A 70 2.30 3.62 11.16
N TYR A 71 1.95 3.33 9.90
CA TYR A 71 2.45 4.10 8.75
C TYR A 71 1.40 4.98 8.06
N LEU A 72 0.13 4.82 8.42
CA LEU A 72 -1.02 5.58 7.93
C LEU A 72 -1.90 6.02 9.11
N SER A 73 -1.26 6.53 10.17
CA SER A 73 -1.90 6.80 11.47
C SER A 73 -3.04 7.83 11.43
N GLN A 74 -3.15 8.60 10.34
CA GLN A 74 -4.25 9.50 10.05
C GLN A 74 -5.54 8.79 9.58
N TYR A 75 -5.49 7.47 9.36
CA TYR A 75 -6.63 6.66 8.97
C TYR A 75 -7.19 5.87 10.15
N ASP A 76 -8.49 5.60 10.12
CA ASP A 76 -9.10 4.62 11.00
C ASP A 76 -8.84 3.21 10.44
N SER A 77 -7.95 2.46 11.11
CA SER A 77 -7.54 1.11 10.68
C SER A 77 -8.71 0.14 10.56
N GLY A 78 -9.72 0.26 11.43
CA GLY A 78 -10.94 -0.51 11.41
C GLY A 78 -11.75 -0.25 10.14
N LYS A 79 -11.99 1.02 9.82
CA LYS A 79 -12.77 1.44 8.64
C LYS A 79 -12.03 1.12 7.34
N VAL A 80 -10.73 1.39 7.25
CA VAL A 80 -9.94 1.08 6.05
C VAL A 80 -9.93 -0.43 5.77
N TYR A 81 -9.72 -1.26 6.79
CA TYR A 81 -9.81 -2.71 6.65
C TYR A 81 -11.22 -3.15 6.21
N ALA A 82 -12.26 -2.56 6.80
CA ALA A 82 -13.64 -2.88 6.43
C ALA A 82 -13.98 -2.51 4.98
N ILE A 83 -13.50 -1.36 4.49
CA ILE A 83 -13.64 -0.95 3.10
C ILE A 83 -12.89 -1.92 2.18
N ARG A 84 -11.67 -2.34 2.53
CA ARG A 84 -10.94 -3.38 1.77
C ARG A 84 -11.79 -4.64 1.61
N CYS A 85 -12.36 -5.15 2.70
CA CYS A 85 -13.19 -6.34 2.64
C CYS A 85 -14.43 -6.13 1.75
N GLY A 86 -15.12 -5.01 1.90
CA GLY A 86 -16.29 -4.67 1.08
C GLY A 86 -15.96 -4.50 -0.40
N LEU A 87 -14.84 -3.85 -0.72
CA LEU A 87 -14.44 -3.52 -2.08
C LEU A 87 -13.82 -4.72 -2.82
N VAL A 88 -12.87 -5.41 -2.18
CA VAL A 88 -11.99 -6.39 -2.83
C VAL A 88 -12.51 -7.82 -2.70
N HIS A 89 -13.13 -8.15 -1.57
CA HIS A 89 -13.47 -9.55 -1.25
C HIS A 89 -14.94 -9.89 -1.43
N THR A 90 -15.84 -8.92 -1.20
CA THR A 90 -17.29 -9.15 -1.30
C THR A 90 -17.98 -8.35 -2.39
N TYR A 91 -17.33 -7.36 -2.98
CA TYR A 91 -17.91 -6.43 -3.96
C TYR A 91 -19.23 -5.80 -3.49
N GLY A 92 -19.31 -5.47 -2.20
CA GLY A 92 -20.53 -5.00 -1.55
C GLY A 92 -20.35 -4.80 -0.05
N TYR A 93 -21.36 -5.21 0.72
CA TYR A 93 -21.34 -5.08 2.18
C TYR A 93 -20.69 -6.28 2.85
N ALA A 94 -19.61 -6.06 3.60
CA ALA A 94 -18.89 -7.12 4.35
C ALA A 94 -19.22 -7.08 5.85
N ASN A 95 -19.11 -8.21 6.56
CA ASN A 95 -19.31 -8.26 8.02
C ASN A 95 -18.43 -7.27 8.79
N SER A 96 -17.20 -7.05 8.31
CA SER A 96 -16.28 -6.05 8.86
C SER A 96 -16.80 -4.61 8.75
N MET A 97 -17.68 -4.32 7.78
CA MET A 97 -18.32 -3.00 7.66
C MET A 97 -19.29 -2.75 8.81
N ASN A 98 -20.06 -3.77 9.20
CA ASN A 98 -20.94 -3.70 10.36
C ASN A 98 -20.14 -3.49 11.65
N GLU A 99 -19.05 -4.27 11.85
CA GLU A 99 -18.14 -4.10 12.99
C GLU A 99 -17.55 -2.68 13.07
N ALA A 100 -17.16 -2.12 11.92
CA ALA A 100 -16.59 -0.77 11.81
C ALA A 100 -17.65 0.35 11.82
N LYS A 101 -18.94 0.01 11.95
CA LYS A 101 -20.09 0.92 11.90
C LYS A 101 -20.20 1.74 10.61
N ILE A 102 -19.68 1.22 9.50
CA ILE A 102 -19.79 1.88 8.19
C ILE A 102 -20.95 1.26 7.41
N THR A 103 -21.78 2.11 6.79
CA THR A 103 -22.87 1.69 5.90
C THR A 103 -22.47 1.77 4.44
N GLY A 104 -21.39 2.51 4.12
CA GLY A 104 -20.86 2.62 2.77
C GLY A 104 -19.51 3.31 2.72
N TYR A 105 -19.01 3.48 1.50
CA TYR A 105 -17.81 4.24 1.19
C TYR A 105 -18.01 5.05 -0.10
N SER A 106 -17.30 6.17 -0.20
CA SER A 106 -17.35 7.06 -1.37
C SER A 106 -15.94 7.29 -1.86
N PHE A 107 -15.71 6.89 -3.11
CA PHE A 107 -14.44 7.10 -3.80
C PHE A 107 -14.53 8.33 -4.67
N GLN A 108 -13.55 9.22 -4.52
CA GLN A 108 -13.45 10.47 -5.24
C GLN A 108 -12.02 10.58 -5.80
N HIS A 109 -11.85 11.27 -6.92
CA HIS A 109 -10.52 11.65 -7.43
C HIS A 109 -10.39 13.18 -7.60
N LYS A 110 -11.53 13.88 -7.45
CA LYS A 110 -11.65 15.33 -7.30
C LYS A 110 -11.90 15.64 -5.82
N ASN A 111 -11.80 16.91 -5.42
CA ASN A 111 -12.11 17.37 -4.06
C ASN A 111 -11.21 16.72 -2.98
N PRO A 112 -9.88 16.99 -2.99
CA PRO A 112 -8.93 16.40 -2.04
C PRO A 112 -9.27 16.69 -0.56
N GLU A 113 -10.00 17.78 -0.28
CA GLU A 113 -10.44 18.17 1.06
C GLU A 113 -11.43 17.18 1.71
N ASN A 114 -12.03 16.27 0.93
CA ASN A 114 -12.93 15.22 1.42
C ASN A 114 -12.20 13.93 1.82
N HIS A 115 -10.89 13.86 1.60
CA HIS A 115 -10.12 12.67 1.89
C HIS A 115 -10.15 12.31 3.40
N ARG A 116 -10.51 11.05 3.70
CA ARG A 116 -10.68 10.48 5.05
C ARG A 116 -11.85 11.04 5.86
N ARG A 117 -12.75 11.82 5.25
CA ARG A 117 -13.97 12.26 5.95
C ARG A 117 -14.88 11.08 6.25
N TYR A 118 -15.55 11.15 7.40
CA TYR A 118 -16.51 10.14 7.83
C TYR A 118 -17.80 10.83 8.27
N GLU A 119 -18.83 10.75 7.43
CA GLU A 119 -20.09 11.46 7.60
C GLU A 119 -21.24 10.51 7.27
N ASN A 120 -22.31 10.53 8.07
CA ASN A 120 -23.50 9.69 7.87
C ASN A 120 -23.18 8.18 7.68
N ASN A 121 -22.18 7.68 8.41
CA ASN A 121 -21.64 6.32 8.30
C ASN A 121 -21.04 5.94 6.94
N VAL A 122 -20.73 6.93 6.10
CA VAL A 122 -20.01 6.77 4.83
C VAL A 122 -18.58 7.27 5.01
N TYR A 123 -17.60 6.47 4.59
CA TYR A 123 -16.19 6.86 4.62
C TYR A 123 -15.73 7.33 3.24
N HIS A 124 -15.21 8.55 3.16
CA HIS A 124 -14.81 9.19 1.92
C HIS A 124 -13.30 9.09 1.71
N LEU A 125 -12.88 8.66 0.52
CA LEU A 125 -11.48 8.56 0.13
C LEU A 125 -11.25 9.25 -1.21
N ASN A 126 -10.35 10.22 -1.20
CA ASN A 126 -9.78 10.77 -2.42
C ASN A 126 -8.59 9.92 -2.92
N LEU A 127 -8.56 9.61 -4.22
CA LEU A 127 -7.57 8.75 -4.85
C LEU A 127 -6.16 9.33 -4.84
N SER A 128 -5.98 10.60 -5.21
CA SER A 128 -4.62 11.19 -5.27
C SER A 128 -3.98 11.22 -3.90
N ASN A 129 -4.73 11.63 -2.87
CA ASN A 129 -4.22 11.61 -1.50
C ASN A 129 -3.94 10.17 -1.03
N PHE A 130 -4.79 9.20 -1.38
CA PHE A 130 -4.58 7.82 -0.95
C PHE A 130 -3.34 7.18 -1.61
N ILE A 131 -3.13 7.40 -2.92
CA ILE A 131 -1.93 6.94 -3.63
C ILE A 131 -0.68 7.57 -2.99
N PHE A 132 -0.70 8.89 -2.76
CA PHE A 132 0.42 9.59 -2.16
C PHE A 132 0.74 9.07 -0.75
N ASP A 133 -0.29 8.91 0.09
CA ASP A 133 -0.14 8.38 1.45
C ASP A 133 0.47 6.97 1.45
N ILE A 134 0.06 6.10 0.51
CA ILE A 134 0.60 4.75 0.34
C ILE A 134 2.07 4.77 -0.08
N ILE A 135 2.44 5.65 -1.02
CA ILE A 135 3.83 5.83 -1.45
C ILE A 135 4.69 6.22 -0.24
N LYS A 136 4.23 7.22 0.54
CA LYS A 136 4.93 7.69 1.72
C LYS A 136 5.06 6.60 2.79
N ALA A 137 3.96 5.92 3.12
CA ALA A 137 3.95 4.82 4.08
C ALA A 137 4.91 3.68 3.69
N THR A 138 4.96 3.35 2.41
CA THR A 138 5.88 2.32 1.87
C THR A 138 7.33 2.77 1.98
N TYR A 139 7.61 4.03 1.66
CA TYR A 139 8.95 4.60 1.80
C TYR A 139 9.41 4.58 3.27
N ASP A 140 8.57 5.04 4.19
CA ASP A 140 8.87 5.09 5.61
C ASP A 140 9.09 3.68 6.19
N PHE A 141 8.29 2.70 5.78
CA PHE A 141 8.50 1.29 6.13
C PHE A 141 9.88 0.79 5.70
N PHE A 142 10.26 0.98 4.44
CA PHE A 142 11.57 0.51 3.96
C PHE A 142 12.73 1.30 4.56
N LYS A 143 12.56 2.61 4.81
CA LYS A 143 13.57 3.42 5.51
C LYS A 143 13.81 2.90 6.92
N GLU A 144 12.77 2.48 7.63
CA GLU A 144 12.93 1.81 8.92
C GLU A 144 13.69 0.49 8.77
N LEU A 145 13.34 -0.35 7.79
CA LEU A 145 14.06 -1.62 7.56
C LEU A 145 15.54 -1.40 7.25
N GLU A 146 15.88 -0.41 6.43
CA GLU A 146 17.26 -0.07 6.06
C GLU A 146 18.12 0.37 7.27
N SER A 147 17.48 0.74 8.39
CA SER A 147 18.15 1.08 9.65
C SER A 147 18.31 -0.10 10.64
N LYS A 148 17.73 -1.27 10.33
CA LYS A 148 17.78 -2.45 11.20
C LYS A 148 19.07 -3.25 11.02
N SER A 149 19.37 -4.12 12.00
CA SER A 149 20.53 -5.01 11.94
C SER A 149 20.36 -6.11 10.88
N GLU A 150 21.47 -6.71 10.41
CA GLU A 150 21.41 -7.83 9.45
C GLU A 150 20.62 -9.05 9.99
N GLU A 151 20.63 -9.26 11.31
CA GLU A 151 19.87 -10.32 11.98
C GLU A 151 18.35 -10.04 11.91
N ASP A 152 17.93 -8.83 12.26
CA ASP A 152 16.52 -8.41 12.15
C ASP A 152 16.01 -8.52 10.71
N LEU A 153 16.87 -8.17 9.74
CA LEU A 153 16.54 -8.20 8.32
C LEU A 153 16.39 -9.63 7.75
N PHE A 154 16.94 -10.64 8.41
CA PHE A 154 16.83 -12.02 7.94
C PHE A 154 15.37 -12.47 7.89
N ASP A 155 14.59 -12.17 8.92
CA ASP A 155 13.18 -12.54 9.01
C ASP A 155 12.34 -11.81 7.93
N TYR A 156 12.57 -10.51 7.74
CA TYR A 156 11.94 -9.76 6.64
C TYR A 156 12.25 -10.35 5.27
N ARG A 157 13.50 -10.76 5.04
CA ARG A 157 13.90 -11.42 3.79
C ARG A 157 13.14 -12.72 3.56
N GLN A 158 12.96 -13.55 4.58
CA GLN A 158 12.19 -14.79 4.44
C GLN A 158 10.72 -14.51 4.12
N ARG A 159 10.11 -13.53 4.82
CA ARG A 159 8.73 -13.09 4.52
C ARG A 159 8.59 -12.62 3.09
N ILE A 160 9.44 -11.69 2.65
CA ILE A 160 9.42 -11.16 1.27
C ILE A 160 9.56 -12.27 0.24
N LYS A 161 10.48 -13.23 0.46
CA LYS A 161 10.63 -14.38 -0.43
C LYS A 161 9.34 -15.19 -0.51
N ALA A 162 8.72 -15.49 0.63
CA ALA A 162 7.46 -16.23 0.66
C ALA A 162 6.35 -15.47 -0.10
N THR A 163 6.25 -14.16 0.10
CA THR A 163 5.22 -13.33 -0.57
C THR A 163 5.46 -13.17 -2.08
N LEU A 164 6.72 -13.11 -2.53
CA LEU A 164 7.08 -12.98 -3.95
C LEU A 164 7.19 -14.31 -4.69
N THR A 165 7.06 -15.45 -3.99
CA THR A 165 7.14 -16.77 -4.61
C THR A 165 5.84 -17.07 -5.34
N VAL A 166 5.96 -17.33 -6.63
CA VAL A 166 4.86 -17.76 -7.50
C VAL A 166 5.10 -19.23 -7.85
N ASN A 167 4.07 -20.06 -7.69
CA ASN A 167 4.13 -21.46 -8.11
C ASN A 167 3.96 -21.53 -9.64
N THR A 168 4.97 -22.08 -10.31
CA THR A 168 4.93 -22.35 -11.76
C THR A 168 4.84 -23.86 -11.99
N GLU A 169 4.56 -24.28 -13.22
CA GLU A 169 4.62 -25.71 -13.62
C GLU A 169 5.97 -26.36 -13.31
N THR A 170 7.05 -25.56 -13.26
CA THR A 170 8.41 -26.01 -12.94
C THR A 170 8.78 -25.89 -11.46
N GLY A 171 7.81 -25.59 -10.59
CA GLY A 171 8.00 -25.36 -9.16
C GLY A 171 7.98 -23.88 -8.76
N PRO A 172 8.27 -23.57 -7.47
CA PRO A 172 8.24 -22.21 -6.95
C PRO A 172 9.36 -21.35 -7.56
N ARG A 173 9.00 -20.19 -8.10
CA ARG A 173 9.94 -19.18 -8.61
C ARG A 173 9.68 -17.83 -7.98
N ILE A 174 10.74 -17.10 -7.66
CA ILE A 174 10.62 -15.70 -7.25
C ILE A 174 10.46 -14.87 -8.52
N SER A 175 9.35 -14.14 -8.63
CA SER A 175 9.18 -13.19 -9.74
C SER A 175 10.22 -12.08 -9.62
N MET A 176 11.10 -11.97 -10.62
CA MET A 176 12.23 -11.02 -10.64
C MET A 176 12.18 -10.05 -11.82
N ASN A 177 10.99 -9.77 -12.37
CA ASN A 177 10.89 -8.77 -13.43
C ASN A 177 11.37 -7.41 -12.89
N TYR A 178 12.03 -6.60 -13.73
CA TYR A 178 12.37 -5.18 -13.52
C TYR A 178 11.65 -4.32 -14.57
N ALA A 179 10.70 -3.49 -14.14
CA ALA A 179 10.01 -2.54 -15.00
C ALA A 179 10.71 -1.19 -14.82
N GLY A 180 10.71 -0.37 -15.86
CA GLY A 180 11.16 1.00 -15.72
C GLY A 180 10.41 1.70 -14.58
N VAL A 181 11.14 2.40 -13.72
CA VAL A 181 10.54 3.26 -12.68
C VAL A 181 9.71 4.32 -13.39
N ASP A 182 8.43 4.46 -13.00
CA ASP A 182 7.56 5.49 -13.58
C ASP A 182 8.17 6.88 -13.32
N SER A 183 8.10 7.79 -14.29
CA SER A 183 8.73 9.11 -14.17
C SER A 183 8.22 9.92 -12.97
N ILE A 184 6.99 9.67 -12.51
CA ILE A 184 6.47 10.33 -11.29
C ILE A 184 7.28 9.90 -10.05
N LEU A 185 7.80 8.68 -10.04
CA LEU A 185 8.57 8.12 -8.94
C LEU A 185 10.07 8.43 -9.03
N SER A 186 10.57 9.04 -10.11
CA SER A 186 12.00 9.33 -10.26
C SER A 186 12.55 10.27 -9.17
N VAL A 187 11.67 11.05 -8.54
CA VAL A 187 11.98 11.94 -7.41
C VAL A 187 12.40 11.17 -6.15
N MET A 188 12.09 9.87 -6.08
CA MET A 188 12.43 8.99 -4.96
C MET A 188 13.87 8.47 -4.97
N ASP A 189 14.56 8.57 -6.12
CA ASP A 189 15.97 8.20 -6.24
C ASP A 189 16.91 9.33 -5.76
N SER A 190 16.35 10.44 -5.29
CA SER A 190 17.10 11.56 -4.72
C SER A 190 17.38 11.36 -3.23
N SER A 191 18.52 11.83 -2.75
CA SER A 191 18.84 11.89 -1.32
C SER A 191 17.89 12.79 -0.52
N ASN A 192 17.17 13.69 -1.20
CA ASN A 192 16.20 14.62 -0.64
C ASN A 192 14.88 14.53 -1.44
N ILE A 193 13.99 13.63 -1.02
CA ILE A 193 12.68 13.48 -1.67
C ILE A 193 11.86 14.77 -1.48
N GLU A 194 11.53 15.43 -2.59
CA GLU A 194 10.62 16.56 -2.62
C GLU A 194 9.17 16.06 -2.56
N TRP A 195 8.70 15.73 -1.35
CA TRP A 195 7.36 15.18 -1.12
C TRP A 195 6.25 16.03 -1.72
N LYS A 196 6.39 17.36 -1.67
CA LYS A 196 5.37 18.26 -2.21
C LYS A 196 5.23 18.13 -3.72
N MET A 197 6.36 18.04 -4.44
CA MET A 197 6.35 17.84 -5.88
C MET A 197 5.73 16.48 -6.25
N LEU A 198 6.02 15.43 -5.47
CA LEU A 198 5.39 14.11 -5.69
C LEU A 198 3.88 14.16 -5.46
N GLU A 199 3.42 14.79 -4.38
CA GLU A 199 2.00 14.99 -4.08
C GLU A 199 1.30 15.71 -5.23
N ASP A 200 1.88 16.82 -5.70
CA ASP A 200 1.33 17.63 -6.78
C ASP A 200 1.29 16.84 -8.10
N ASN A 201 2.33 16.06 -8.42
CA ASN A 201 2.36 15.21 -9.60
C ASN A 201 1.28 14.13 -9.59
N ILE A 202 1.06 13.48 -8.44
CA ILE A 202 -0.01 12.48 -8.27
C ILE A 202 -1.39 13.14 -8.35
N TYR A 203 -1.55 14.32 -7.77
CA TYR A 203 -2.79 15.08 -7.88
C TYR A 203 -3.11 15.44 -9.34
N GLN A 204 -2.12 15.99 -10.06
CA GLN A 204 -2.28 16.31 -11.48
C GLN A 204 -2.56 15.08 -12.34
N LEU A 205 -1.98 13.92 -12.01
CA LEU A 205 -2.29 12.66 -12.67
C LEU A 205 -3.78 12.29 -12.51
N CYS A 206 -4.29 12.32 -11.28
CA CYS A 206 -5.68 11.98 -10.98
C CYS A 206 -6.71 12.99 -11.55
N LEU A 207 -6.32 14.26 -11.73
CA LEU A 207 -7.18 15.27 -12.35
C LEU A 207 -7.29 15.12 -13.88
N LYS A 208 -6.25 14.58 -14.52
CA LYS A 208 -6.20 14.39 -15.99
C LYS A 208 -6.84 13.10 -16.47
N ALA A 209 -7.07 12.15 -15.57
CA ALA A 209 -7.79 10.91 -15.82
C ALA A 209 -9.31 11.15 -15.78
#